data_AF-A0AAD1AFC4-F1
#
_entry.id   AF-A0AAD1AFC4-F1
#
_cell.length_a   1.000
_cell.length_b   1.000
_cell.length_c   1.000
_cell.angle_alpha   90.00
_cell.angle_beta   90.00
_cell.angle_gamma   90.00
#
_symmetry.space_group_name_H-M   'P 1'
#
loop_
_entity.id
_entity.type
_entity.pdbx_description
1 polymer ?
#
loop_
_entity_poly.entity_id
_entity_poly.type
_entity_poly.pdbx_seq_one_letter_code
_entity_poly.pdbx_strand_id
1 'polypeptide(L)'
;MLAPLARREPLAQGRRMHIGFRTSGGRGEYEVVGSHYAYNALGLEGFAFHMRWPDGIVRDTGLMLEAAESGKPRLRSMWSPPFQIGRMIASMLLLPDPRREFAQTNEGLPVARDKGYILSRVGFGPETEITGMADMVTIVPSFVNLDNTTDKESIGVNHRFDRISTIYAVGDILPWDVRNALFEHRDYLASGENVDITLTRIVSKLLKSLITVVPTIVEQERDPLRVLEEMLEIVPPRLPSLPPPDEIGEEEPFVSARSANQYRLAKIRGTSGRKFSTLVHAAYAGRCLFCGAVYGGVPGVRPGVDAAHILAWSKYDLDVVPNGMSLCKLHHWAFDAALLVPELINGRYVLRFTELSVEFEVHTINKLGQNGFSIPESWLPAEKQLWPSQKYLDRLYADLAISFLE
;
A
#
# COMPACT_ATOMS: atom_id res chain seq x y z
N MET A 1 -1.98 -57.59 -2.71
CA MET A 1 -0.93 -56.55 -2.77
C MET A 1 -1.41 -55.47 -3.73
N LEU A 2 -1.99 -54.40 -3.21
CA LEU A 2 -2.41 -53.23 -3.99
C LEU A 2 -1.38 -52.13 -3.69
N ALA A 3 -0.72 -51.64 -4.74
CA ALA A 3 0.28 -50.58 -4.65
C ALA A 3 -0.37 -49.27 -4.19
N PRO A 4 0.31 -48.43 -3.37
CA PRO A 4 -0.25 -47.16 -2.95
C PRO A 4 -0.21 -46.15 -4.10
N LEU A 5 -1.35 -45.53 -4.37
CA LEU A 5 -1.50 -44.37 -5.24
C LEU A 5 -0.59 -43.24 -4.73
N ALA A 6 0.36 -42.83 -5.57
CA ALA A 6 1.18 -41.64 -5.35
C ALA A 6 0.26 -40.41 -5.17
N ARG A 7 0.34 -39.80 -3.98
CA ARG A 7 -0.28 -38.50 -3.72
C ARG A 7 0.36 -37.48 -4.65
N ARG A 8 -0.45 -36.86 -5.52
CA ARG A 8 -0.04 -35.64 -6.22
C ARG A 8 0.12 -34.55 -5.17
N GLU A 9 1.33 -34.03 -5.03
CA GLU A 9 1.60 -32.83 -4.25
C GLU A 9 0.78 -31.65 -4.82
N PRO A 10 0.15 -30.82 -3.98
CA PRO A 10 -0.51 -29.62 -4.45
C PRO A 10 0.55 -28.62 -4.96
N LEU A 11 0.30 -28.06 -6.15
CA LEU A 11 1.07 -26.96 -6.73
C LEU A 11 1.22 -25.83 -5.71
N ALA A 12 2.45 -25.45 -5.38
CA ALA A 12 2.75 -24.31 -4.54
C ALA A 12 2.06 -23.05 -5.09
N GLN A 13 1.04 -22.53 -4.39
CA GLN A 13 0.45 -21.22 -4.65
C GLN A 13 1.51 -20.16 -4.35
N GLY A 14 2.23 -19.73 -5.37
CA GLY A 14 3.44 -18.95 -5.19
C GLY A 14 3.18 -17.45 -4.98
N ARG A 15 4.03 -16.86 -4.12
CA ARG A 15 4.24 -15.42 -3.84
C ARG A 15 3.92 -14.53 -5.04
N ARG A 16 3.13 -13.45 -4.90
CA ARG A 16 2.92 -12.46 -5.99
C ARG A 16 4.26 -11.91 -6.51
N MET A 17 4.40 -11.89 -7.83
CA MET A 17 5.59 -11.43 -8.52
C MET A 17 5.86 -9.94 -8.27
N HIS A 18 7.12 -9.59 -8.03
CA HIS A 18 7.57 -8.20 -7.84
C HIS A 18 9.02 -8.04 -8.30
N ILE A 19 9.47 -6.81 -8.49
CA ILE A 19 10.90 -6.51 -8.64
C ILE A 19 11.46 -6.14 -7.28
N GLY A 20 12.50 -6.86 -6.83
CA GLY A 20 13.21 -6.63 -5.58
C GLY A 20 14.64 -6.14 -5.81
N PHE A 21 15.11 -5.26 -4.94
CA PHE A 21 16.50 -4.82 -4.90
C PHE A 21 17.33 -5.71 -3.99
N ARG A 22 18.49 -6.16 -4.46
CA ARG A 22 19.47 -6.93 -3.69
C ARG A 22 20.70 -6.11 -3.40
N THR A 23 21.05 -6.05 -2.12
CA THR A 23 22.27 -5.42 -1.63
C THR A 23 23.45 -6.40 -1.74
N SER A 24 24.50 -6.03 -2.46
CA SER A 24 25.70 -6.86 -2.66
C SER A 24 26.98 -6.08 -2.34
N GLY A 25 27.12 -5.54 -1.12
CA GLY A 25 28.33 -4.83 -0.64
C GLY A 25 28.76 -3.56 -1.40
N GLY A 26 28.22 -3.33 -2.60
CA GLY A 26 28.47 -2.21 -3.51
C GLY A 26 27.18 -1.82 -4.21
N ARG A 27 27.22 -1.64 -5.54
CA ARG A 27 26.06 -1.21 -6.33
C ARG A 27 25.04 -2.36 -6.46
N GLY A 28 23.97 -2.34 -5.67
CA GLY A 28 22.99 -3.44 -5.64
C GLY A 28 22.22 -3.63 -6.96
N GLU A 29 21.62 -4.80 -7.16
CA GLU A 29 20.99 -5.21 -8.43
C GLU A 29 19.48 -5.47 -8.26
N TYR A 30 18.72 -5.39 -9.36
CA TYR A 30 17.30 -5.73 -9.36
C TYR A 30 17.10 -7.18 -9.81
N GLU A 31 16.20 -7.90 -9.15
CA GLU A 31 15.75 -9.23 -9.52
C GLU A 31 14.23 -9.29 -9.53
N VAL A 32 13.67 -10.19 -10.34
CA VAL A 32 12.24 -10.52 -10.30
C VAL A 32 12.07 -11.67 -9.31
N VAL A 33 11.12 -11.54 -8.39
CA VAL A 33 10.90 -12.48 -7.30
C VAL A 33 9.42 -12.84 -7.25
N GLY A 34 9.12 -14.12 -7.02
CA GLY A 34 7.76 -14.63 -6.90
C GLY A 34 7.25 -15.27 -8.19
N SER A 35 5.93 -15.34 -8.29
CA SER A 35 5.15 -15.97 -9.35
C SER A 35 3.88 -15.19 -9.62
N HIS A 36 3.41 -15.28 -10.86
CA HIS A 36 2.19 -14.65 -11.32
C HIS A 36 1.46 -15.66 -12.21
N TYR A 37 0.34 -16.18 -11.71
CA TYR A 37 -0.39 -17.29 -12.31
C TYR A 37 0.52 -18.50 -12.62
N ALA A 38 0.67 -18.85 -13.91
CA ALA A 38 1.44 -20.00 -14.38
C ALA A 38 2.95 -19.74 -14.51
N TYR A 39 3.41 -18.50 -14.32
CA TYR A 39 4.81 -18.12 -14.50
C TYR A 39 5.50 -17.88 -13.15
N ASN A 40 6.67 -18.47 -12.97
CA ASN A 40 7.60 -18.11 -11.90
C ASN A 40 8.72 -17.22 -12.47
N ALA A 41 9.46 -16.53 -11.60
CA ALA A 41 10.53 -15.62 -12.03
C ALA A 41 11.60 -16.29 -12.93
N LEU A 42 11.88 -17.59 -12.76
CA LEU A 42 12.83 -18.34 -13.58
C LEU A 42 12.30 -18.57 -15.00
N GLY A 43 10.99 -18.73 -15.15
CA GLY A 43 10.33 -18.91 -16.45
C GLY A 43 10.22 -17.65 -17.30
N LEU A 44 10.78 -16.53 -16.85
CA LEU A 44 10.78 -15.24 -17.55
C LEU A 44 12.18 -14.85 -18.06
N GLU A 45 13.16 -15.75 -18.00
CA GLU A 45 14.48 -15.49 -18.57
C GLU A 45 14.38 -15.18 -20.07
N GLY A 46 15.06 -14.11 -20.49
CA GLY A 46 14.99 -13.57 -21.85
C GLY A 46 13.84 -12.60 -22.10
N PHE A 47 12.89 -12.45 -21.16
CA PHE A 47 11.72 -11.61 -21.39
C PHE A 47 12.06 -10.12 -21.30
N ALA A 48 11.52 -9.34 -22.23
CA ALA A 48 11.58 -7.88 -22.23
C ALA A 48 10.46 -7.28 -21.36
N PHE A 49 10.82 -6.28 -20.55
CA PHE A 49 9.90 -5.62 -19.63
C PHE A 49 9.40 -4.29 -20.22
N HIS A 50 8.09 -4.17 -20.31
CA HIS A 50 7.37 -2.95 -20.60
C HIS A 50 6.62 -2.51 -19.35
N MET A 51 6.32 -1.23 -19.25
CA MET A 51 5.64 -0.65 -18.10
C MET A 51 4.42 0.14 -18.55
N ARG A 52 3.23 -0.31 -18.13
CA ARG A 52 2.00 0.46 -18.24
C ARG A 52 1.90 1.38 -17.03
N TRP A 53 1.74 2.66 -17.29
CA TRP A 53 1.69 3.69 -16.26
C TRP A 53 0.24 4.19 -16.06
N PRO A 54 -0.09 4.89 -14.95
CA PRO A 54 -1.46 5.35 -14.71
C PRO A 54 -2.01 6.34 -15.74
N ASP A 55 -1.16 6.92 -16.59
CA ASP A 55 -1.58 7.70 -17.77
C ASP A 55 -2.12 6.84 -18.93
N GLY A 56 -2.12 5.52 -18.78
CA GLY A 56 -2.57 4.55 -19.78
C GLY A 56 -1.52 4.22 -20.85
N ILE A 57 -0.36 4.85 -20.83
CA ILE A 57 0.70 4.63 -21.82
C ILE A 57 1.58 3.47 -21.39
N VAL A 58 1.86 2.56 -22.33
CA VAL A 58 2.83 1.47 -22.17
C VAL A 58 4.17 1.92 -22.74
N ARG A 59 5.23 1.86 -21.92
CA ARG A 59 6.58 2.29 -22.29
C ARG A 59 7.53 1.10 -22.29
N ASP A 60 8.45 1.06 -23.25
CA ASP A 60 9.58 0.12 -23.20
C ASP A 60 10.55 0.59 -22.11
N THR A 61 10.87 -0.31 -21.18
CA THR A 61 11.84 0.00 -20.12
C THR A 61 13.28 -0.26 -20.57
N GLY A 62 13.49 -0.94 -21.69
CA GLY A 62 14.81 -1.42 -22.10
C GLY A 62 15.39 -2.45 -21.14
N LEU A 63 14.57 -3.02 -20.26
CA LEU A 63 15.01 -4.00 -19.28
C LEU A 63 14.68 -5.41 -19.76
N MET A 64 15.62 -6.31 -19.57
CA MET A 64 15.48 -7.72 -19.89
C MET A 64 15.90 -8.56 -18.68
N LEU A 65 15.22 -9.68 -18.46
CA LEU A 65 15.59 -10.60 -17.40
C LEU A 65 16.67 -11.56 -17.90
N GLU A 66 17.90 -11.44 -17.39
CA GLU A 66 19.00 -12.33 -17.75
C GLU A 66 19.23 -13.38 -16.65
N ALA A 67 19.59 -14.60 -17.08
CA ALA A 67 20.13 -15.61 -16.17
C ALA A 67 21.39 -15.05 -15.49
N ALA A 68 21.44 -15.10 -14.16
CA ALA A 68 22.67 -14.76 -13.43
C ALA A 68 23.50 -16.02 -13.19
N GLU A 69 24.82 -15.86 -13.19
CA GLU A 69 25.76 -16.92 -12.76
C GLU A 69 25.43 -17.46 -11.35
N SER A 70 24.77 -16.65 -10.50
CA SER A 70 24.32 -17.03 -9.16
C SER A 70 23.00 -17.81 -9.11
N GLY A 71 22.39 -18.17 -10.25
CA GLY A 71 21.16 -18.95 -10.34
C GLY A 71 19.85 -18.19 -10.02
N LYS A 72 19.89 -16.85 -9.92
CA LYS A 72 18.70 -16.00 -9.72
C LYS A 72 18.62 -14.95 -10.82
N PRO A 73 17.52 -14.86 -11.60
CA PRO A 73 17.46 -13.96 -12.74
C PRO A 73 17.59 -12.48 -12.33
N ARG A 74 18.36 -11.71 -13.09
CA ARG A 74 18.64 -10.29 -12.85
C ARG A 74 18.02 -9.43 -13.93
N LEU A 75 17.37 -8.36 -13.51
CA LEU A 75 16.81 -7.38 -14.41
C LEU A 75 17.93 -6.44 -14.89
N ARG A 76 18.32 -6.56 -16.16
CA ARG A 76 19.43 -5.81 -16.77
C ARG A 76 18.91 -4.79 -17.75
N SER A 77 19.61 -3.67 -17.84
CA SER A 77 19.31 -2.63 -18.83
C SER A 77 20.09 -2.89 -20.10
N MET A 78 19.37 -2.94 -21.22
CA MET A 78 19.93 -3.10 -22.57
C MET A 78 20.29 -1.76 -23.21
N TRP A 79 19.85 -0.64 -22.63
CA TRP A 79 20.23 0.69 -23.09
C TRP A 79 21.69 1.04 -22.79
N SER A 80 22.23 1.95 -23.62
CA SER A 80 23.54 2.57 -23.43
C SER A 80 23.37 4.10 -23.39
N PRO A 81 23.64 4.77 -22.26
CA PRO A 81 24.10 4.21 -20.98
C PRO A 81 22.99 3.43 -20.25
N PRO A 82 23.35 2.50 -19.33
CA PRO A 82 22.37 1.73 -18.59
C PRO A 82 21.46 2.59 -17.70
N PHE A 83 20.15 2.37 -17.78
CA PHE A 83 19.15 3.05 -16.96
C PHE A 83 18.25 2.01 -16.29
N GLN A 84 18.08 2.11 -14.98
CA GLN A 84 17.51 1.03 -14.15
C GLN A 84 16.13 1.41 -13.64
N ILE A 85 15.28 0.41 -13.43
CA ILE A 85 13.86 0.57 -13.07
C ILE A 85 13.63 1.54 -11.89
N GLY A 86 14.49 1.49 -10.88
CA GLY A 86 14.35 2.37 -9.72
C GLY A 86 14.48 3.86 -10.05
N ARG A 87 15.36 4.22 -10.99
CA ARG A 87 15.51 5.63 -11.42
C ARG A 87 14.39 6.05 -12.37
N MET A 88 13.91 5.13 -13.21
CA MET A 88 12.74 5.36 -14.08
C MET A 88 11.51 5.67 -13.25
N ILE A 89 11.15 4.79 -12.31
CA ILE A 89 9.94 4.96 -11.50
C ILE A 89 10.08 6.17 -10.57
N ALA A 90 11.25 6.38 -9.95
CA ALA A 90 11.46 7.55 -9.11
C ALA A 90 11.25 8.87 -9.87
N SER A 91 11.79 8.99 -11.09
CA SER A 91 11.63 10.20 -11.87
C SER A 91 10.18 10.39 -12.34
N MET A 92 9.48 9.33 -12.78
CA MET A 92 8.05 9.41 -13.12
C MET A 92 7.15 9.78 -11.95
N LEU A 93 7.54 9.39 -10.74
CA LEU A 93 6.86 9.75 -9.50
C LEU A 93 7.34 11.09 -8.92
N LEU A 94 8.13 11.87 -9.65
CA LEU A 94 8.58 13.19 -9.19
C LEU A 94 9.33 13.09 -7.83
N LEU A 95 10.06 11.98 -7.61
CA LEU A 95 10.90 11.74 -6.44
C LEU A 95 12.34 12.18 -6.72
N PRO A 96 13.12 12.59 -5.69
CA PRO A 96 14.55 12.86 -5.84
C PRO A 96 15.33 11.66 -6.39
N ASP A 97 16.46 11.88 -7.06
CA ASP A 97 17.17 10.80 -7.77
C ASP A 97 17.71 9.77 -6.75
N PRO A 98 17.30 8.49 -6.82
CA PRO A 98 17.78 7.48 -5.90
C PRO A 98 19.24 7.10 -6.17
N ARG A 99 19.82 6.32 -5.26
CA ARG A 99 21.09 5.61 -5.49
C ARG A 99 20.91 4.10 -5.48
N ARG A 100 22.00 3.35 -5.71
CA ARG A 100 22.03 1.87 -5.68
C ARG A 100 22.91 1.32 -4.55
N GLU A 101 23.74 2.16 -3.96
CA GLU A 101 24.64 1.79 -2.87
C GLU A 101 23.88 1.96 -1.54
N PHE A 102 23.15 0.92 -1.11
CA PHE A 102 22.33 0.98 0.11
C PHE A 102 23.12 1.45 1.35
N ALA A 103 24.36 0.99 1.50
CA ALA A 103 25.22 1.41 2.62
C ALA A 103 25.59 2.91 2.61
N GLN A 104 25.33 3.63 1.52
CA GLN A 104 25.58 5.07 1.39
C GLN A 104 24.29 5.90 1.43
N THR A 105 23.13 5.31 1.72
CA THR A 105 21.89 6.08 1.89
C THR A 105 21.91 6.87 3.20
N ASN A 106 21.00 7.85 3.33
CA ASN A 106 20.88 8.62 4.56
C ASN A 106 20.25 7.79 5.69
N GLU A 107 20.27 8.36 6.90
CA GLU A 107 19.50 7.90 8.05
C GLU A 107 18.32 8.87 8.31
N GLY A 108 17.29 8.35 8.97
CA GLY A 108 16.14 9.10 9.45
C GLY A 108 15.09 9.42 8.39
N LEU A 109 13.96 9.95 8.86
CA LEU A 109 12.91 10.57 8.03
C LEU A 109 13.28 12.02 7.67
N PRO A 110 12.86 12.56 6.51
CA PRO A 110 12.14 11.88 5.43
C PRO A 110 13.05 10.95 4.61
N VAL A 111 12.52 9.84 4.08
CA VAL A 111 13.30 8.85 3.30
C VAL A 111 13.64 9.37 1.90
N ALA A 112 12.67 9.98 1.21
CA ALA A 112 12.80 10.50 -0.15
C ALA A 112 13.71 11.74 -0.24
N ARG A 113 15.02 11.56 -0.12
CA ARG A 113 16.05 12.60 -0.27
C ARG A 113 16.91 12.34 -1.50
N ASP A 114 17.45 13.40 -2.12
CA ASP A 114 18.36 13.24 -3.26
C ASP A 114 19.56 12.36 -2.87
N LYS A 115 19.74 11.26 -3.61
CA LYS A 115 20.73 10.20 -3.32
C LYS A 115 20.65 9.59 -1.92
N GLY A 116 19.55 9.81 -1.20
CA GLY A 116 19.41 9.42 0.20
C GLY A 116 18.67 8.12 0.45
N TYR A 117 18.22 7.44 -0.61
CA TYR A 117 17.49 6.18 -0.53
C TYR A 117 17.77 5.28 -1.74
N ILE A 118 17.41 4.01 -1.60
CA ILE A 118 17.25 3.07 -2.71
C ILE A 118 15.75 2.85 -2.98
N LEU A 119 15.39 2.58 -4.22
CA LEU A 119 14.08 2.02 -4.54
C LEU A 119 14.17 0.49 -4.38
N SER A 120 13.74 -0.01 -3.21
CA SER A 120 14.02 -1.38 -2.77
C SER A 120 13.06 -2.42 -3.35
N ARG A 121 11.85 -2.00 -3.73
CA ARG A 121 10.81 -2.88 -4.27
C ARG A 121 9.90 -2.14 -5.24
N VAL A 122 9.47 -2.82 -6.29
CA VAL A 122 8.37 -2.44 -7.17
C VAL A 122 7.35 -3.57 -7.16
N GLY A 123 6.16 -3.31 -6.62
CA GLY A 123 5.05 -4.26 -6.64
C GLY A 123 4.34 -4.28 -7.98
N PHE A 124 3.90 -5.47 -8.39
CA PHE A 124 3.08 -5.64 -9.60
C PHE A 124 1.61 -5.61 -9.21
N GLY A 125 0.86 -4.75 -9.89
CA GLY A 125 -0.58 -4.69 -9.80
C GLY A 125 -1.26 -5.85 -10.54
N PRO A 126 -2.55 -6.10 -10.27
CA PRO A 126 -3.30 -7.24 -10.79
C PRO A 126 -3.47 -7.24 -12.32
N GLU A 127 -3.30 -6.07 -12.96
CA GLU A 127 -3.39 -5.88 -14.42
C GLU A 127 -2.06 -6.16 -15.15
N THR A 128 -1.04 -6.66 -14.43
CA THR A 128 0.22 -7.07 -15.05
C THR A 128 -0.01 -8.23 -16.01
N GLU A 129 0.50 -8.09 -17.24
CA GLU A 129 0.30 -9.06 -18.32
C GLU A 129 1.62 -9.74 -18.66
N ILE A 130 1.59 -11.06 -18.80
CA ILE A 130 2.73 -11.87 -19.25
C ILE A 130 2.33 -12.54 -20.56
N THR A 131 3.01 -12.17 -21.65
CA THR A 131 2.73 -12.66 -23.00
C THR A 131 3.85 -13.62 -23.42
N GLY A 132 3.69 -14.90 -23.08
CA GLY A 132 4.72 -15.92 -23.32
C GLY A 132 5.09 -16.17 -24.79
N MET A 133 4.21 -15.88 -25.75
CA MET A 133 4.53 -16.01 -27.18
C MET A 133 5.44 -14.88 -27.71
N ALA A 134 5.51 -13.77 -26.98
CA ALA A 134 6.26 -12.57 -27.37
C ALA A 134 7.46 -12.31 -26.46
N ASP A 135 7.77 -13.23 -25.54
CA ASP A 135 8.79 -13.08 -24.49
C ASP A 135 8.71 -11.69 -23.83
N MET A 136 7.49 -11.30 -23.43
CA MET A 136 7.20 -9.94 -23.00
C MET A 136 6.41 -9.92 -21.69
N VAL A 137 6.82 -9.06 -20.76
CA VAL A 137 6.09 -8.72 -19.53
C VAL A 137 5.68 -7.25 -19.59
N THR A 138 4.39 -6.95 -19.44
CA THR A 138 3.90 -5.57 -19.25
C THR A 138 3.51 -5.39 -17.79
N ILE A 139 4.42 -4.80 -17.01
CA ILE A 139 4.19 -4.53 -15.59
C ILE A 139 3.25 -3.35 -15.40
N VAL A 140 2.37 -3.44 -14.41
CA VAL A 140 1.56 -2.32 -13.91
C VAL A 140 2.01 -2.01 -12.49
N PRO A 141 2.93 -1.07 -12.24
CA PRO A 141 3.45 -0.81 -10.90
C PRO A 141 2.32 -0.35 -9.95
N SER A 142 2.13 -1.05 -8.84
CA SER A 142 1.08 -0.72 -7.85
C SER A 142 1.63 0.11 -6.69
N PHE A 143 2.81 -0.27 -6.19
CA PHE A 143 3.56 0.45 -5.17
C PHE A 143 5.06 0.35 -5.39
N VAL A 144 5.79 1.24 -4.73
CA VAL A 144 7.23 1.15 -4.57
C VAL A 144 7.63 1.31 -3.10
N ASN A 145 8.72 0.67 -2.71
CA ASN A 145 9.34 0.90 -1.41
C ASN A 145 10.64 1.68 -1.57
N LEU A 146 10.80 2.66 -0.71
CA LEU A 146 11.98 3.47 -0.54
C LEU A 146 12.61 3.04 0.78
N ASP A 147 13.86 2.61 0.73
CA ASP A 147 14.59 2.21 1.92
C ASP A 147 15.83 3.09 2.05
N ASN A 148 16.09 3.57 3.26
CA ASN A 148 17.39 4.06 3.65
C ASN A 148 17.95 3.14 4.77
N THR A 149 19.07 3.49 5.39
CA THR A 149 19.74 2.56 6.32
C THR A 149 18.95 2.31 7.61
N THR A 150 18.02 3.20 7.98
CA THR A 150 17.27 3.13 9.24
C THR A 150 15.75 3.04 9.04
N ASP A 151 15.23 3.63 7.98
CA ASP A 151 13.82 3.89 7.77
C ASP A 151 13.35 3.41 6.40
N LYS A 152 12.05 3.16 6.31
CA LYS A 152 11.38 2.71 5.09
C LYS A 152 10.11 3.51 4.86
N GLU A 153 9.84 3.79 3.60
CA GLU A 153 8.64 4.47 3.15
C GLU A 153 8.08 3.72 1.95
N SER A 154 6.80 3.35 2.00
CA SER A 154 6.11 2.81 0.83
C SER A 154 5.38 3.93 0.12
N ILE A 155 5.22 3.83 -1.20
CA ILE A 155 4.49 4.78 -2.04
C ILE A 155 3.58 4.03 -3.01
N GLY A 156 2.27 4.26 -2.91
CA GLY A 156 1.30 3.82 -3.92
C GLY A 156 1.41 4.65 -5.20
N VAL A 157 1.60 3.98 -6.34
CA VAL A 157 1.92 4.60 -7.63
C VAL A 157 0.76 5.45 -8.15
N ASN A 158 -0.44 4.86 -8.29
CA ASN A 158 -1.63 5.60 -8.78
C ASN A 158 -1.93 6.81 -7.91
N HIS A 159 -1.96 6.63 -6.59
CA HIS A 159 -2.29 7.72 -5.66
C HIS A 159 -1.27 8.86 -5.73
N ARG A 160 0.02 8.54 -5.82
CA ARG A 160 1.04 9.57 -5.99
C ARG A 160 0.92 10.26 -7.36
N PHE A 161 0.60 9.51 -8.41
CA PHE A 161 0.37 10.07 -9.74
C PHE A 161 -0.84 11.01 -9.77
N ASP A 162 -1.97 10.66 -9.13
CA ASP A 162 -3.15 11.53 -9.02
C ASP A 162 -2.84 12.86 -8.32
N ARG A 163 -1.98 12.82 -7.29
CA ARG A 163 -1.48 14.02 -6.61
C ARG A 163 -0.63 14.88 -7.55
N ILE A 164 0.28 14.25 -8.30
CA ILE A 164 1.07 14.94 -9.33
C ILE A 164 0.16 15.58 -10.39
N SER A 165 -0.86 14.87 -10.87
CA SER A 165 -1.86 15.38 -11.83
C SER A 165 -2.63 16.58 -11.26
N THR A 166 -2.94 16.56 -9.96
CA THR A 166 -3.56 17.71 -9.27
C THR A 166 -2.63 18.93 -9.31
N ILE A 167 -1.33 18.74 -9.04
CA ILE A 167 -0.35 19.82 -9.13
C ILE A 167 -0.21 20.34 -10.58
N TYR A 168 -0.29 19.48 -11.59
CA TYR A 168 -0.31 19.94 -12.99
C TYR A 168 -1.51 20.82 -13.31
N ALA A 169 -2.70 20.47 -12.81
CA ALA A 169 -3.93 21.20 -13.09
C ALA A 169 -3.94 22.62 -12.53
N VAL A 170 -3.19 22.87 -11.46
CA VAL A 170 -3.11 24.17 -10.79
C VAL A 170 -1.73 24.83 -10.94
N GLY A 171 -0.82 24.23 -11.72
CA GLY A 171 0.58 24.66 -11.78
C GLY A 171 0.81 26.06 -12.36
N ASP A 172 -0.19 26.66 -13.00
CA ASP A 172 -0.07 27.99 -13.61
C ASP A 172 0.25 29.11 -12.61
N ILE A 173 -0.15 28.95 -11.34
CA ILE A 173 0.10 29.91 -10.26
C ILE A 173 1.52 29.81 -9.68
N LEU A 174 2.31 28.81 -10.06
CA LEU A 174 3.68 28.63 -9.58
C LEU A 174 4.64 29.67 -10.21
N PRO A 175 5.74 30.03 -9.51
CA PRO A 175 6.80 30.86 -10.08
C PRO A 175 7.36 30.27 -11.38
N TRP A 176 7.79 31.14 -12.31
CA TRP A 176 8.13 30.76 -13.69
C TRP A 176 9.12 29.59 -13.78
N ASP A 177 10.21 29.61 -13.01
CA ASP A 177 11.22 28.52 -13.03
C ASP A 177 10.66 27.17 -12.55
N VAL A 178 9.85 27.19 -11.49
CA VAL A 178 9.21 26.00 -10.90
C VAL A 178 8.15 25.47 -11.86
N ARG A 179 7.29 26.34 -12.38
CA ARG A 179 6.24 26.02 -13.35
C ARG A 179 6.82 25.39 -14.60
N ASN A 180 7.88 25.99 -15.15
CA ASN A 180 8.50 25.47 -16.37
C ASN A 180 9.08 24.07 -16.17
N ALA A 181 9.80 23.83 -15.08
CA ALA A 181 10.35 22.51 -14.79
C ALA A 181 9.24 21.47 -14.52
N LEU A 182 8.15 21.87 -13.85
CA LEU A 182 6.98 21.03 -13.61
C LEU A 182 6.27 20.65 -14.92
N PHE A 183 6.05 21.62 -15.81
CA PHE A 183 5.39 21.37 -17.10
C PHE A 183 6.29 20.63 -18.08
N GLU A 184 7.60 20.84 -18.04
CA GLU A 184 8.57 20.01 -18.79
C GLU A 184 8.45 18.53 -18.36
N HIS A 185 8.23 18.25 -17.07
CA HIS A 185 7.97 16.90 -16.59
C HIS A 185 6.63 16.35 -17.09
N ARG A 186 5.56 17.15 -17.01
CA ARG A 186 4.24 16.77 -17.52
C ARG A 186 4.30 16.42 -19.01
N ASP A 187 4.89 17.29 -19.79
CA ASP A 187 4.96 17.19 -21.25
C ASP A 187 5.85 16.02 -21.68
N TYR A 188 6.93 15.74 -20.95
CA TYR A 188 7.75 14.53 -21.15
C TYR A 188 6.95 13.25 -20.90
N LEU A 189 6.14 13.17 -19.84
CA LEU A 189 5.30 11.98 -19.63
C LEU A 189 4.25 11.86 -20.73
N ALA A 190 3.61 12.96 -21.12
CA ALA A 190 2.57 12.98 -22.15
C ALA A 190 3.09 12.64 -23.55
N SER A 191 4.39 12.83 -23.84
CA SER A 191 4.99 12.47 -25.13
C SER A 191 4.97 10.96 -25.40
N GLY A 192 4.91 10.15 -24.34
CA GLY A 192 5.00 8.70 -24.42
C GLY A 192 6.40 8.17 -24.75
N GLU A 193 7.42 9.03 -24.75
CA GLU A 193 8.81 8.60 -24.92
C GLU A 193 9.25 7.65 -23.80
N ASN A 194 10.26 6.83 -24.10
CA ASN A 194 10.88 5.94 -23.14
C ASN A 194 11.58 6.75 -22.04
N VAL A 195 11.42 6.33 -20.78
CA VAL A 195 11.90 7.10 -19.62
C VAL A 195 13.40 6.91 -19.43
N ASP A 196 14.17 7.96 -19.67
CA ASP A 196 15.63 7.96 -19.59
C ASP A 196 16.18 8.98 -18.56
N ILE A 197 17.47 9.28 -18.66
CA ILE A 197 18.16 10.25 -17.80
C ILE A 197 17.58 11.67 -17.90
N THR A 198 16.90 12.01 -18.99
CA THR A 198 16.31 13.33 -19.24
C THR A 198 15.24 13.64 -18.20
N LEU A 199 14.33 12.70 -17.91
CA LEU A 199 13.31 12.90 -16.88
C LEU A 199 13.92 13.10 -15.49
N THR A 200 15.00 12.37 -15.17
CA THR A 200 15.75 12.60 -13.91
C THR A 200 16.32 14.02 -13.85
N ARG A 201 16.89 14.53 -14.95
CA ARG A 201 17.41 15.91 -15.01
C ARG A 201 16.30 16.95 -14.84
N ILE A 202 15.11 16.70 -15.40
CA ILE A 202 13.94 17.57 -15.23
C ILE A 202 13.55 17.63 -13.75
N VAL A 203 13.46 16.49 -13.05
CA VAL A 203 13.17 16.46 -11.61
C VAL A 203 14.25 17.16 -10.79
N SER A 204 15.54 16.95 -11.11
CA SER A 204 16.64 17.67 -10.43
C SER A 204 16.59 19.18 -10.68
N LYS A 205 16.19 19.63 -11.88
CA LYS A 205 15.99 21.04 -12.21
C LYS A 205 14.85 21.62 -11.38
N LEU A 206 13.71 20.92 -11.29
CA LEU A 206 12.58 21.30 -10.46
C LEU A 206 12.98 21.45 -8.99
N LEU A 207 13.70 20.48 -8.42
CA LEU A 207 14.18 20.56 -7.04
C LEU A 207 15.10 21.77 -6.82
N LYS A 208 16.00 22.07 -7.75
CA LYS A 208 16.86 23.28 -7.69
C LYS A 208 16.03 24.56 -7.71
N SER A 209 15.04 24.66 -8.60
CA SER A 209 14.14 25.81 -8.65
C SER A 209 13.34 25.97 -7.36
N LEU A 210 12.87 24.87 -6.77
CA LEU A 210 12.17 24.89 -5.48
C LEU A 210 13.08 25.37 -4.33
N ILE A 211 14.35 24.95 -4.30
CA ILE A 211 15.33 25.41 -3.30
C ILE A 211 15.53 26.93 -3.38
N THR A 212 15.53 27.50 -4.59
CA THR A 212 15.66 28.94 -4.77
C THR A 212 14.44 29.72 -4.28
N VAL A 213 13.23 29.18 -4.45
CA VAL A 213 11.97 29.87 -4.12
C VAL A 213 11.58 29.67 -2.65
N VAL A 214 11.64 28.44 -2.13
CA VAL A 214 11.16 28.05 -0.79
C VAL A 214 12.19 27.17 -0.05
N PRO A 215 13.40 27.69 0.24
CA PRO A 215 14.48 26.88 0.82
C PRO A 215 14.09 26.22 2.15
N THR A 216 13.32 26.89 3.00
CA THR A 216 12.90 26.37 4.30
C THR A 216 11.94 25.18 4.19
N ILE A 217 11.00 25.22 3.25
CA ILE A 217 10.05 24.11 3.01
C ILE A 217 10.80 22.91 2.44
N VAL A 218 11.68 23.14 1.46
CA VAL A 218 12.53 22.08 0.91
C VAL A 218 13.40 21.46 1.99
N GLU A 219 13.83 22.24 2.99
CA GLU A 219 14.62 21.72 4.11
C GLU A 219 13.87 20.70 4.97
N GLN A 220 12.57 20.88 5.12
CA GLN A 220 11.74 20.01 5.95
C GLN A 220 11.26 18.78 5.17
N GLU A 221 10.76 18.98 3.95
CA GLU A 221 10.07 17.92 3.20
C GLU A 221 11.00 17.11 2.29
N ARG A 222 11.96 17.74 1.61
CA ARG A 222 12.92 17.13 0.64
C ARG A 222 12.30 16.47 -0.61
N ASP A 223 11.05 16.00 -0.54
CA ASP A 223 10.24 15.46 -1.62
C ASP A 223 9.60 16.60 -2.44
N PRO A 224 9.93 16.78 -3.73
CA PRO A 224 9.45 17.92 -4.51
C PRO A 224 7.92 17.97 -4.62
N LEU A 225 7.22 16.83 -4.63
CA LEU A 225 5.76 16.81 -4.64
C LEU A 225 5.19 17.42 -3.36
N ARG A 226 5.73 17.06 -2.19
CA ARG A 226 5.27 17.58 -0.89
C ARG A 226 5.55 19.06 -0.75
N VAL A 227 6.72 19.51 -1.23
CA VAL A 227 7.06 20.93 -1.27
C VAL A 227 6.05 21.71 -2.13
N LEU A 228 5.71 21.20 -3.31
CA LEU A 228 4.73 21.83 -4.20
C LEU A 228 3.33 21.90 -3.57
N GLU A 229 2.89 20.82 -2.93
CA GLU A 229 1.62 20.79 -2.21
C GLU A 229 1.56 21.81 -1.09
N GLU A 230 2.62 21.92 -0.28
CA GLU A 230 2.72 22.90 0.79
C GLU A 230 2.74 24.33 0.25
N MET A 231 3.50 24.59 -0.81
CA MET A 231 3.53 25.90 -1.49
C MET A 231 2.17 26.36 -2.01
N LEU A 232 1.35 25.41 -2.45
CA LEU A 232 0.04 25.66 -3.04
C LEU A 232 -1.09 25.56 -2.02
N GLU A 233 -0.77 25.32 -0.74
CA GLU A 233 -1.73 25.03 0.33
C GLU A 233 -2.69 23.88 -0.02
N ILE A 234 -2.25 22.99 -0.90
CA ILE A 234 -2.98 21.79 -1.27
C ILE A 234 -2.74 20.78 -0.18
N VAL A 235 -3.78 20.50 0.59
CA VAL A 235 -3.76 19.36 1.50
C VAL A 235 -4.17 18.13 0.68
N PRO A 236 -3.22 17.31 0.19
CA PRO A 236 -3.61 16.07 -0.46
C PRO A 236 -4.44 15.25 0.53
N PRO A 237 -5.45 14.50 0.07
CA PRO A 237 -6.12 13.54 0.94
C PRO A 237 -5.04 12.65 1.58
N ARG A 238 -4.92 12.69 2.92
CA ARG A 238 -3.94 11.86 3.65
C ARG A 238 -4.38 10.41 3.58
N LEU A 239 -4.05 9.75 2.49
CA LEU A 239 -4.13 8.30 2.32
C LEU A 239 -2.76 7.71 2.63
N PRO A 240 -2.68 6.57 3.34
CA PRO A 240 -1.41 5.92 3.53
C PRO A 240 -0.86 5.50 2.16
N SER A 241 0.46 5.59 2.06
CA SER A 241 1.24 5.29 0.89
C SER A 241 1.62 3.79 0.82
N LEU A 242 0.89 2.91 1.50
CA LEU A 242 1.14 1.46 1.50
C LEU A 242 0.24 0.74 0.47
N PRO A 243 0.74 -0.34 -0.17
CA PRO A 243 -0.02 -1.09 -1.15
C PRO A 243 -1.32 -1.67 -0.59
N PRO A 244 -2.30 -1.93 -1.46
CA PRO A 244 -3.50 -2.64 -1.05
C PRO A 244 -3.14 -4.04 -0.48
N PRO A 245 -3.88 -4.53 0.54
CA PRO A 245 -3.60 -5.76 1.28
C PRO A 245 -3.31 -7.01 0.46
N ASP A 246 -3.81 -7.05 -0.77
CA ASP A 246 -3.63 -8.16 -1.69
C ASP A 246 -2.18 -8.28 -2.22
N GLU A 247 -1.27 -7.38 -1.85
CA GLU A 247 0.12 -7.35 -2.29
C GLU A 247 1.14 -7.60 -1.15
N ILE A 248 0.68 -7.98 0.05
CA ILE A 248 1.51 -8.45 1.15
C ILE A 248 1.59 -9.99 1.06
N GLY A 249 2.79 -10.54 0.90
CA GLY A 249 2.97 -11.98 0.68
C GLY A 249 2.42 -12.84 1.83
N GLU A 250 1.63 -13.86 1.47
CA GLU A 250 0.85 -14.73 2.37
C GLU A 250 1.68 -15.71 3.24
N GLU A 251 3.01 -15.69 3.18
CA GLU A 251 3.84 -16.58 4.00
C GLU A 251 4.33 -15.89 5.26
N GLU A 252 3.43 -15.73 6.24
CA GLU A 252 3.69 -15.85 7.68
C GLU A 252 2.35 -15.55 8.41
N PRO A 253 1.61 -16.58 8.87
CA PRO A 253 0.30 -16.39 9.52
C PRO A 253 0.36 -15.44 10.73
N PHE A 254 1.51 -15.41 11.41
CA PHE A 254 1.78 -14.53 12.55
C PHE A 254 2.29 -13.12 12.19
N VAL A 255 2.61 -12.85 10.92
CA VAL A 255 3.09 -11.54 10.43
C VAL A 255 2.06 -10.84 9.54
N SER A 256 1.15 -11.58 8.88
CA SER A 256 -0.05 -11.04 8.22
C SER A 256 -0.96 -10.29 9.21
N ALA A 257 -1.30 -10.88 10.36
CA ALA A 257 -2.13 -10.22 11.37
C ALA A 257 -1.42 -9.04 12.05
N ARG A 258 -0.11 -9.14 12.29
CA ARG A 258 0.70 -8.04 12.89
C ARG A 258 0.89 -6.86 11.93
N SER A 259 1.06 -7.11 10.63
CA SER A 259 1.17 -6.05 9.61
C SER A 259 -0.18 -5.38 9.33
N ALA A 260 -1.29 -6.13 9.31
CA ALA A 260 -2.65 -5.59 9.26
C ALA A 260 -2.99 -4.76 10.52
N ASN A 261 -2.53 -5.19 11.70
CA ASN A 261 -2.67 -4.44 12.95
C ASN A 261 -1.84 -3.13 12.93
N GLN A 262 -0.59 -3.16 12.45
CA GLN A 262 0.20 -1.94 12.23
C GLN A 262 -0.43 -0.99 11.18
N TYR A 263 -1.06 -1.54 10.14
CA TYR A 263 -1.78 -0.79 9.11
C TYR A 263 -3.02 -0.05 9.65
N ARG A 264 -3.80 -0.69 10.52
CA ARG A 264 -4.94 -0.02 11.19
C ARG A 264 -4.48 1.01 12.22
N LEU A 265 -3.44 0.70 13.00
CA LEU A 265 -2.90 1.62 14.02
C LEU A 265 -2.25 2.89 13.42
N ALA A 266 -1.64 2.81 12.23
CA ALA A 266 -0.98 3.94 11.58
C ALA A 266 -1.94 5.02 11.02
N LYS A 267 -3.24 4.73 10.90
CA LYS A 267 -4.23 5.53 10.14
C LYS A 267 -4.94 6.63 10.97
N ILE A 268 -4.60 6.83 12.25
CA ILE A 268 -5.44 7.58 13.20
C ILE A 268 -5.36 9.13 13.13
N ARG A 269 -4.59 9.77 12.24
CA ARG A 269 -4.34 11.23 12.36
C ARG A 269 -4.59 12.05 11.09
N GLY A 270 -5.87 12.33 10.80
CA GLY A 270 -6.33 13.27 9.76
C GLY A 270 -7.78 13.76 9.92
N THR A 271 -8.15 14.84 9.22
CA THR A 271 -9.48 15.50 9.28
C THR A 271 -10.62 14.69 8.65
N SER A 272 -10.36 13.87 7.61
CA SER A 272 -11.34 12.93 7.02
C SER A 272 -11.73 11.82 7.99
N GLY A 273 -10.75 11.26 8.71
CA GLY A 273 -10.98 10.28 9.78
C GLY A 273 -11.87 10.84 10.90
N ARG A 274 -11.83 12.16 11.16
CA ARG A 274 -12.76 12.81 12.11
C ARG A 274 -14.19 12.86 11.60
N LYS A 275 -14.42 13.10 10.30
CA LYS A 275 -15.77 13.06 9.70
C LYS A 275 -16.34 11.64 9.70
N PHE A 276 -15.58 10.66 9.23
CA PHE A 276 -15.95 9.25 9.28
C PHE A 276 -16.26 8.80 10.72
N SER A 277 -15.36 9.10 11.65
CA SER A 277 -15.55 8.77 13.07
C SER A 277 -16.80 9.42 13.65
N THR A 278 -17.11 10.67 13.28
CA THR A 278 -18.34 11.35 13.70
C THR A 278 -19.59 10.66 13.17
N LEU A 279 -19.60 10.27 11.89
CA LEU A 279 -20.74 9.60 11.25
C LEU A 279 -20.99 8.21 11.85
N VAL A 280 -19.94 7.40 12.03
CA VAL A 280 -20.03 6.09 12.68
C VAL A 280 -20.47 6.26 14.14
N HIS A 281 -19.89 7.21 14.88
CA HIS A 281 -20.27 7.44 16.26
C HIS A 281 -21.75 7.84 16.41
N ALA A 282 -22.25 8.69 15.51
CA ALA A 282 -23.66 9.08 15.47
C ALA A 282 -24.57 7.90 15.11
N ALA A 283 -24.22 7.10 14.09
CA ALA A 283 -25.01 5.95 13.65
C ALA A 283 -25.17 4.87 14.73
N TYR A 284 -24.14 4.66 15.55
CA TYR A 284 -24.14 3.69 16.65
C TYR A 284 -24.48 4.32 18.01
N ALA A 285 -24.77 5.63 18.08
CA ALA A 285 -25.05 6.36 19.32
C ALA A 285 -24.02 6.13 20.44
N GLY A 286 -22.73 6.05 20.10
CA GLY A 286 -21.66 5.80 21.09
C GLY A 286 -21.61 4.38 21.66
N ARG A 287 -22.35 3.44 21.07
CA ARG A 287 -22.41 2.05 21.50
C ARG A 287 -21.35 1.20 20.83
N CYS A 288 -20.63 0.40 21.61
CA CYS A 288 -19.78 -0.63 21.05
C CYS A 288 -20.60 -1.78 20.45
N LEU A 289 -20.35 -2.13 19.18
CA LEU A 289 -21.03 -3.21 18.49
C LEU A 289 -20.81 -4.59 19.13
N PHE A 290 -19.67 -4.82 19.80
CA PHE A 290 -19.32 -6.15 20.31
C PHE A 290 -19.84 -6.40 21.73
N CYS A 291 -19.87 -5.38 22.60
CA CYS A 291 -20.32 -5.54 23.98
C CYS A 291 -21.58 -4.77 24.35
N GLY A 292 -22.10 -3.92 23.46
CA GLY A 292 -23.33 -3.15 23.68
C GLY A 292 -23.21 -2.00 24.67
N ALA A 293 -22.06 -1.84 25.32
CA ALA A 293 -21.83 -0.73 26.26
C ALA A 293 -21.76 0.60 25.51
N VAL A 294 -22.38 1.63 26.10
CA VAL A 294 -22.41 2.99 25.56
C VAL A 294 -21.30 3.79 26.23
N TYR A 295 -20.28 4.14 25.47
CA TYR A 295 -19.13 4.92 25.95
C TYR A 295 -19.15 6.33 25.33
N GLY A 296 -20.28 7.02 25.39
CA GLY A 296 -20.46 8.38 24.87
C GLY A 296 -21.59 9.12 25.59
N GLY A 297 -21.77 10.40 25.26
CA GLY A 297 -22.90 11.20 25.77
C GLY A 297 -22.66 11.95 27.09
N VAL A 298 -21.45 11.89 27.66
CA VAL A 298 -21.07 12.70 28.83
C VAL A 298 -20.47 14.04 28.37
N PRO A 299 -21.05 15.20 28.73
CA PRO A 299 -20.53 16.51 28.35
C PRO A 299 -19.06 16.71 28.76
N GLY A 300 -18.23 17.18 27.83
CA GLY A 300 -16.81 17.45 28.09
C GLY A 300 -15.90 16.20 28.13
N VAL A 301 -16.46 14.99 28.09
CA VAL A 301 -15.69 13.74 28.07
C VAL A 301 -15.70 13.16 26.66
N ARG A 302 -14.51 12.82 26.14
CA ARG A 302 -14.41 12.18 24.83
C ARG A 302 -15.03 10.77 24.88
N PRO A 303 -15.75 10.35 23.83
CA PRO A 303 -16.25 8.98 23.76
C PRO A 303 -15.13 7.94 23.91
N GLY A 304 -15.40 6.87 24.65
CA GLY A 304 -14.54 5.70 24.83
C GLY A 304 -14.65 4.67 23.71
N VAL A 305 -15.36 4.99 22.63
CA VAL A 305 -15.44 4.22 21.39
C VAL A 305 -14.71 4.92 20.25
N ASP A 306 -14.18 4.11 19.34
CA ASP A 306 -13.61 4.54 18.06
C ASP A 306 -14.45 4.03 16.89
N ALA A 307 -14.20 4.58 15.70
CA ALA A 307 -14.71 4.03 14.46
C ALA A 307 -13.64 3.13 13.82
N ALA A 308 -13.85 1.82 13.91
CA ALA A 308 -13.00 0.81 13.29
C ALA A 308 -13.43 0.62 11.83
N HIS A 309 -12.49 0.80 10.88
CA HIS A 309 -12.72 0.47 9.48
C HIS A 309 -12.72 -1.05 9.27
N ILE A 310 -13.69 -1.57 8.51
CA ILE A 310 -13.69 -2.97 8.08
C ILE A 310 -12.61 -3.17 7.01
N LEU A 311 -12.69 -2.41 5.92
CA LEU A 311 -11.64 -2.32 4.91
C LEU A 311 -10.92 -0.99 5.04
N ALA A 312 -9.60 -1.03 5.18
CA ALA A 312 -8.81 0.19 5.23
C ALA A 312 -8.46 0.77 3.84
N TRP A 313 -8.95 0.14 2.76
CA TRP A 313 -8.78 0.53 1.36
C TRP A 313 -9.41 1.89 1.07
N SER A 314 -8.58 2.91 0.88
CA SER A 314 -9.05 4.26 0.51
C SER A 314 -9.10 4.51 -1.00
N LYS A 315 -8.80 3.50 -1.84
CA LYS A 315 -8.83 3.61 -3.30
C LYS A 315 -10.25 3.84 -3.88
N TYR A 316 -11.29 3.80 -3.04
CA TYR A 316 -12.70 3.86 -3.45
C TYR A 316 -13.60 4.77 -2.57
N ASP A 317 -13.05 5.76 -1.86
CA ASP A 317 -13.86 6.66 -1.00
C ASP A 317 -14.76 5.91 0.00
N LEU A 318 -14.19 4.91 0.70
CA LEU A 318 -14.93 4.01 1.60
C LEU A 318 -15.10 4.55 3.02
N ASP A 319 -15.02 5.88 3.23
CA ASP A 319 -15.34 6.54 4.50
C ASP A 319 -16.87 6.66 4.69
N VAL A 320 -17.56 5.54 4.48
CA VAL A 320 -19.01 5.36 4.59
C VAL A 320 -19.33 4.49 5.81
N VAL A 321 -20.45 4.78 6.49
CA VAL A 321 -20.82 4.07 7.73
C VAL A 321 -20.87 2.54 7.57
N PRO A 322 -21.29 1.95 6.44
CA PRO A 322 -21.23 0.50 6.25
C PRO A 322 -19.82 -0.11 6.27
N ASN A 323 -18.78 0.69 6.08
CA ASN A 323 -17.38 0.29 6.24
C ASN A 323 -16.84 0.57 7.65
N GLY A 324 -17.70 1.00 8.58
CA GLY A 324 -17.34 1.41 9.92
C GLY A 324 -18.11 0.68 11.01
N MET A 325 -17.41 0.34 12.08
CA MET A 325 -18.00 -0.21 13.30
C MET A 325 -17.60 0.66 14.49
N SER A 326 -18.56 0.99 15.36
CA SER A 326 -18.24 1.64 16.62
C SER A 326 -17.76 0.58 17.63
N LEU A 327 -16.51 0.66 18.07
CA LEU A 327 -15.91 -0.31 18.98
C LEU A 327 -15.25 0.39 20.18
N CYS A 328 -15.39 -0.17 21.38
CA CYS A 328 -14.59 0.28 22.52
C CYS A 328 -13.11 -0.06 22.30
N LYS A 329 -12.20 0.59 23.04
CA LYS A 329 -10.75 0.41 22.86
C LYS A 329 -10.30 -1.06 22.89
N LEU A 330 -10.88 -1.88 23.77
CA LEU A 330 -10.56 -3.29 23.88
C LEU A 330 -11.02 -4.09 22.65
N HIS A 331 -12.29 -3.93 22.24
CA HIS A 331 -12.84 -4.63 21.08
C HIS A 331 -12.29 -4.13 19.76
N HIS A 332 -11.93 -2.86 19.69
CA HIS A 332 -11.24 -2.28 18.54
C HIS A 332 -9.88 -2.96 18.35
N TRP A 333 -9.08 -3.08 19.41
CA TRP A 333 -7.84 -3.84 19.38
C TRP A 333 -8.05 -5.32 19.06
N ALA A 334 -9.12 -5.96 19.55
CA ALA A 334 -9.39 -7.36 19.24
C ALA A 334 -9.78 -7.57 17.77
N PHE A 335 -10.47 -6.60 17.17
CA PHE A 335 -10.91 -6.62 15.78
C PHE A 335 -9.76 -6.39 14.78
N ASP A 336 -9.10 -5.23 14.79
CA ASP A 336 -7.72 -5.09 15.18
C ASP A 336 -6.78 -6.27 14.85
N ALA A 337 -6.42 -7.00 15.90
CA ALA A 337 -5.55 -8.16 15.82
C ALA A 337 -6.20 -9.40 15.19
N ALA A 338 -7.39 -9.27 14.60
CA ALA A 338 -8.19 -10.35 14.03
C ALA A 338 -8.49 -11.49 15.03
N LEU A 339 -8.59 -11.17 16.33
CA LEU A 339 -8.88 -12.13 17.39
C LEU A 339 -10.38 -12.42 17.50
N LEU A 340 -11.19 -11.38 17.32
CA LEU A 340 -12.65 -11.43 17.45
C LEU A 340 -13.28 -10.58 16.34
N VAL A 341 -14.15 -11.17 15.53
CA VAL A 341 -14.77 -10.50 14.37
C VAL A 341 -16.26 -10.87 14.26
N PRO A 342 -17.10 -10.06 13.56
CA PRO A 342 -18.53 -10.34 13.42
C PRO A 342 -18.87 -11.04 12.10
N GLU A 343 -19.38 -12.27 12.16
CA GLU A 343 -19.85 -13.02 10.98
C GLU A 343 -21.37 -12.89 10.81
N LEU A 344 -21.86 -12.68 9.59
CA LEU A 344 -23.30 -12.67 9.31
C LEU A 344 -23.81 -14.07 9.02
N ILE A 345 -24.55 -14.66 9.96
CA ILE A 345 -25.16 -15.98 9.82
C ILE A 345 -26.67 -15.82 9.85
N ASN A 346 -27.37 -16.31 8.82
CA ASN A 346 -28.83 -16.24 8.71
C ASN A 346 -29.41 -14.82 8.94
N GLY A 347 -28.71 -13.80 8.45
CA GLY A 347 -29.13 -12.40 8.58
C GLY A 347 -28.88 -11.77 9.95
N ARG A 348 -28.12 -12.42 10.84
CA ARG A 348 -27.71 -11.90 12.16
C ARG A 348 -26.20 -11.90 12.30
N TYR A 349 -25.64 -10.83 12.86
CA TYR A 349 -24.21 -10.82 13.19
C TYR A 349 -23.95 -11.63 14.45
N VAL A 350 -22.92 -12.47 14.37
CA VAL A 350 -22.47 -13.35 15.43
C VAL A 350 -20.99 -13.09 15.65
N LEU A 351 -20.56 -12.90 16.90
CA LEU A 351 -19.14 -12.76 17.21
C LEU A 351 -18.44 -14.10 17.13
N ARG A 352 -17.34 -14.16 16.38
CA ARG A 352 -16.51 -15.34 16.21
C ARG A 352 -15.07 -15.07 16.62
N PHE A 353 -14.53 -15.95 17.45
CA PHE A 353 -13.10 -16.01 17.69
C PHE A 353 -12.39 -16.72 16.54
N THR A 354 -11.18 -16.26 16.22
CA THR A 354 -10.32 -16.87 15.20
C THR A 354 -9.26 -17.75 15.85
N GLU A 355 -8.54 -18.52 15.05
CA GLU A 355 -7.40 -19.33 15.53
C GLU A 355 -6.30 -18.51 16.21
N LEU A 356 -6.20 -17.21 15.90
CA LEU A 356 -5.21 -16.31 16.54
C LEU A 356 -5.50 -16.06 18.02
N SER A 357 -6.71 -16.36 18.48
CA SER A 357 -7.11 -16.18 19.88
C SER A 357 -6.69 -17.34 20.79
N VAL A 358 -6.28 -18.48 20.23
CA VAL A 358 -6.02 -19.73 20.97
C VAL A 358 -4.90 -19.60 22.00
N GLU A 359 -3.92 -18.73 21.74
CA GLU A 359 -2.76 -18.50 22.63
C GLU A 359 -3.10 -17.67 23.88
N PHE A 360 -4.32 -17.11 23.99
CA PHE A 360 -4.72 -16.30 25.14
C PHE A 360 -5.35 -17.12 26.26
N GLU A 361 -5.02 -16.77 27.51
CA GLU A 361 -5.66 -17.35 28.69
C GLU A 361 -7.19 -17.13 28.69
N VAL A 362 -7.92 -18.09 29.25
CA VAL A 362 -9.39 -18.09 29.34
C VAL A 362 -9.95 -16.80 29.96
N HIS A 363 -9.29 -16.26 30.98
CA HIS A 363 -9.70 -14.98 31.59
C HIS A 363 -9.65 -13.81 30.61
N THR A 364 -8.67 -13.79 29.72
CA THR A 364 -8.54 -12.76 28.67
C THR A 364 -9.63 -12.93 27.62
N ILE A 365 -9.88 -14.16 27.16
CA ILE A 365 -10.95 -14.48 26.21
C ILE A 365 -12.32 -14.05 26.75
N ASN A 366 -12.62 -14.35 28.01
CA ASN A 366 -13.88 -13.97 28.65
C ASN A 366 -14.09 -12.45 28.73
N LYS A 367 -13.01 -11.65 28.76
CA LYS A 367 -13.10 -10.18 28.69
C LYS A 367 -13.36 -9.67 27.27
N LEU A 368 -12.92 -10.41 26.25
CA LEU A 368 -13.15 -10.07 24.85
C LEU A 368 -14.57 -10.41 24.42
N GLY A 369 -15.13 -11.51 24.87
CA GLY A 369 -16.52 -11.87 24.57
C GLY A 369 -16.75 -13.36 24.61
N GLN A 370 -17.79 -13.79 23.90
CA GLN A 370 -18.18 -15.20 23.81
C GLN A 370 -18.26 -15.61 22.34
N ASN A 371 -17.63 -16.74 21.98
CA ASN A 371 -17.75 -17.31 20.64
C ASN A 371 -19.22 -17.66 20.37
N GLY A 372 -19.75 -17.28 19.21
CA GLY A 372 -21.14 -17.54 18.85
C GLY A 372 -22.13 -16.53 19.46
N PHE A 373 -21.68 -15.47 20.14
CA PHE A 373 -22.60 -14.47 20.68
C PHE A 373 -23.35 -13.74 19.57
N SER A 374 -24.68 -13.86 19.55
CA SER A 374 -25.53 -13.14 18.60
C SER A 374 -25.65 -11.68 19.01
N ILE A 375 -25.13 -10.78 18.16
CA ILE A 375 -25.21 -9.33 18.37
C ILE A 375 -26.68 -8.91 18.27
N PRO A 376 -27.27 -8.31 19.33
CA PRO A 376 -28.63 -7.79 19.27
C PRO A 376 -28.78 -6.72 18.19
N GLU A 377 -29.87 -6.75 17.41
CA GLU A 377 -30.13 -5.72 16.38
C GLU A 377 -30.18 -4.31 16.97
N SER A 378 -30.58 -4.17 18.24
CA SER A 378 -30.55 -2.89 18.96
C SER A 378 -29.15 -2.28 19.10
N TRP A 379 -28.07 -3.05 18.88
CA TRP A 379 -26.70 -2.55 18.95
C TRP A 379 -26.18 -2.04 17.59
N LEU A 380 -26.88 -2.36 16.50
CA LEU A 380 -26.59 -1.87 15.16
C LEU A 380 -27.23 -0.50 14.92
N PRO A 381 -26.83 0.23 13.86
CA PRO A 381 -27.51 1.44 13.44
C PRO A 381 -29.00 1.19 13.15
N ALA A 382 -29.83 2.20 13.42
CA ALA A 382 -31.27 2.10 13.20
C ALA A 382 -31.64 1.82 11.73
N GLU A 383 -30.86 2.35 10.79
CA GLU A 383 -31.03 2.13 9.36
C GLU A 383 -30.18 0.94 8.90
N LYS A 384 -30.81 -0.10 8.32
CA LYS A 384 -30.12 -1.31 7.83
C LYS A 384 -29.05 -1.02 6.78
N GLN A 385 -29.22 0.02 5.98
CA GLN A 385 -28.24 0.45 4.98
C GLN A 385 -26.94 0.98 5.58
N LEU A 386 -26.91 1.27 6.88
CA LEU A 386 -25.73 1.71 7.63
C LEU A 386 -25.06 0.56 8.39
N TRP A 387 -25.59 -0.67 8.30
CA TRP A 387 -25.01 -1.84 8.96
C TRP A 387 -23.65 -2.21 8.36
N PRO A 388 -22.78 -2.93 9.10
CA PRO A 388 -21.51 -3.43 8.59
C PRO A 388 -21.70 -4.21 7.28
N SER A 389 -21.16 -3.74 6.17
CA SER A 389 -21.39 -4.38 4.88
C SER A 389 -20.81 -5.79 4.85
N GLN A 390 -21.65 -6.78 4.51
CA GLN A 390 -21.21 -8.17 4.36
C GLN A 390 -20.09 -8.29 3.33
N LYS A 391 -20.21 -7.58 2.20
CA LYS A 391 -19.19 -7.56 1.15
C LYS A 391 -17.83 -7.07 1.67
N TYR A 392 -17.82 -6.12 2.61
CA TYR A 392 -16.59 -5.62 3.19
C TYR A 392 -15.99 -6.61 4.19
N LEU A 393 -16.83 -7.28 4.97
CA LEU A 393 -16.40 -8.34 5.90
C LEU A 393 -15.85 -9.55 5.14
N ASP A 394 -16.56 -10.02 4.11
CA ASP A 394 -16.10 -11.13 3.25
C ASP A 394 -14.75 -10.82 2.64
N ARG A 395 -14.57 -9.59 2.14
CA ARG A 395 -13.29 -9.15 1.58
C ARG A 395 -12.20 -9.11 2.64
N LEU A 396 -12.48 -8.57 3.82
CA LEU A 396 -11.53 -8.55 4.94
C LEU A 396 -11.10 -9.98 5.33
N TYR A 397 -12.05 -10.92 5.38
CA TYR A 397 -11.79 -12.31 5.78
C TYR A 397 -10.98 -13.06 4.74
N ALA A 398 -11.27 -12.82 3.46
CA ALA A 398 -10.45 -13.32 2.36
C ALA A 398 -9.03 -12.73 2.42
N ASP A 399 -8.88 -11.42 2.63
CA ASP A 399 -7.58 -10.74 2.70
C ASP A 399 -6.73 -11.22 3.90
N LEU A 400 -7.37 -11.59 5.01
CA LEU A 400 -6.71 -12.05 6.24
C LEU A 400 -6.60 -13.58 6.35
N ALA A 401 -7.14 -14.34 5.39
CA ALA A 401 -7.26 -15.80 5.45
C ALA A 401 -7.80 -16.30 6.82
N ILE A 402 -8.89 -15.68 7.31
CA ILE A 402 -9.44 -15.99 8.63
C ILE A 402 -10.01 -17.41 8.67
N SER A 403 -9.51 -18.20 9.61
CA SER A 403 -10.12 -19.45 10.08
C SER A 403 -10.82 -19.21 11.42
N PHE A 404 -12.07 -19.65 11.53
CA PHE A 404 -12.87 -19.53 12.76
C PHE A 404 -12.70 -20.75 13.66
N LEU A 405 -12.73 -20.52 14.97
CA LEU A 405 -12.87 -21.62 15.93
C LEU A 405 -14.28 -22.19 15.85
N GLU A 406 -14.37 -23.51 15.73
CA GLU A 406 -15.64 -24.28 15.75
C GLU A 406 -16.44 -24.04 17.03
#